data_AF-A0A2A2D8N4-F1
#
_entry.id   AF-A0A2A2D8N4-F1
#
_cell.length_a   1.000
_cell.length_b   1.000
_cell.length_c   1.000
_cell.angle_alpha   90.00
_cell.angle_beta   90.00
_cell.angle_gamma   90.00
#
_symmetry.space_group_name_H-M   'P 1'
#
loop_
_entity.id
_entity.type
_entity.pdbx_description
1 polymer ?
#
loop_
_entity_poly.entity_id
_entity_poly.type
_entity_poly.pdbx_seq_one_letter_code
_entity_poly.pdbx_strand_id
1 'polypeptide(L)'
;MTVISLWPTSTAQRVVEALGVAAAELSGLDARVEHYQVPQGGYAALTGHSGSEVFSLEARLGPAYRMPGHSMWAVFQVFDPEQPNLALVRMMDRNDDNSLPVMDRRRPVYGLELDIQLCEKFIPVCNRVLNELDPTGRGRSQHVDTYHGHVPLSYMLRVPTFVSVASGLFRRFREEGQSAIILADFHDPLAVPVVNLIKNMLGKRDRHFIPRTSQPSGARVLLRSPDGSIYQFGGMSTAVDQGIGLARRGLAGSQAARN
;
A
#
# COMPACT_ATOMS: atom_id res chain seq x y z
N MET A 1 -26.01 -11.46 -12.21
CA MET A 1 -25.90 -11.51 -10.74
C MET A 1 -25.91 -10.08 -10.23
N THR A 2 -26.86 -9.73 -9.37
CA THR A 2 -26.93 -8.40 -8.74
C THR A 2 -25.76 -8.27 -7.77
N VAL A 3 -24.84 -7.35 -8.03
CA VAL A 3 -23.76 -7.02 -7.09
C VAL A 3 -24.41 -6.35 -5.88
N ILE A 4 -24.49 -7.06 -4.75
CA ILE A 4 -24.88 -6.43 -3.49
C ILE A 4 -23.65 -5.64 -3.03
N SER A 5 -23.77 -4.31 -3.00
CA SER A 5 -22.75 -3.42 -2.42
C SER A 5 -22.50 -3.85 -0.99
N LEU A 6 -21.24 -4.16 -0.65
CA LEU A 6 -20.86 -4.52 0.73
C LEU A 6 -20.64 -3.27 1.58
N TRP A 7 -20.54 -2.11 0.94
CA TRP A 7 -20.30 -0.83 1.57
C TRP A 7 -21.61 -0.08 1.82
N PRO A 8 -21.80 0.54 3.01
CA PRO A 8 -22.80 1.57 3.18
C PRO A 8 -22.59 2.68 2.15
N THR A 9 -23.66 3.11 1.47
CA THR A 9 -23.59 4.07 0.34
C THR A 9 -22.82 5.34 0.70
N SER A 10 -23.06 5.90 1.88
CA SER A 10 -22.37 7.11 2.36
C SER A 10 -20.87 6.87 2.61
N THR A 11 -20.49 5.70 3.11
CA THR A 11 -19.09 5.34 3.31
C THR A 11 -18.40 5.16 1.95
N ALA A 12 -19.02 4.42 1.01
CA ALA A 12 -18.48 4.25 -0.35
C ALA A 12 -18.25 5.60 -1.05
N GLN A 13 -19.23 6.51 -0.98
CA GLN A 13 -19.11 7.87 -1.55
C GLN A 13 -17.92 8.63 -0.97
N ARG A 14 -17.77 8.62 0.36
CA ARG A 14 -16.62 9.27 1.01
C ARG A 14 -15.28 8.68 0.58
N VAL A 15 -15.19 7.36 0.41
CA VAL A 15 -13.96 6.72 -0.08
C VAL A 15 -13.67 7.15 -1.52
N VAL A 16 -14.68 7.17 -2.40
CA VAL A 16 -14.53 7.63 -3.79
C VAL A 16 -14.06 9.08 -3.83
N GLU A 17 -14.66 9.97 -3.04
CA GLU A 17 -14.29 11.38 -2.94
C GLU A 17 -12.85 11.54 -2.44
N ALA A 18 -12.47 10.86 -1.36
CA ALA A 18 -11.13 10.88 -0.78
C ALA A 18 -10.07 10.41 -1.79
N LEU A 19 -10.32 9.31 -2.52
CA LEU A 19 -9.41 8.84 -3.56
C LEU A 19 -9.37 9.79 -4.77
N GLY A 20 -10.49 10.44 -5.10
CA GLY A 20 -10.54 11.47 -6.15
C GLY A 20 -9.68 12.70 -5.79
N VAL A 21 -9.70 13.14 -4.53
CA VAL A 21 -8.83 14.20 -4.02
C VAL A 21 -7.36 13.79 -4.10
N ALA A 22 -7.02 12.59 -3.66
CA ALA A 22 -5.66 12.06 -3.79
C ALA A 22 -5.22 11.97 -5.25
N ALA A 23 -6.12 11.53 -6.14
CA ALA A 23 -5.81 11.44 -7.56
C ALA A 23 -5.51 12.80 -8.17
N ALA A 24 -6.33 13.82 -7.89
CA ALA A 24 -6.11 15.18 -8.35
C ALA A 24 -4.77 15.76 -7.86
N GLU A 25 -4.43 15.54 -6.58
CA GLU A 25 -3.16 16.01 -6.02
C GLU A 25 -1.96 15.29 -6.67
N LEU A 26 -2.01 13.97 -6.82
CA LEU A 26 -0.94 13.18 -7.44
C LEU A 26 -0.78 13.51 -8.94
N SER A 27 -1.88 13.73 -9.67
CA SER A 27 -1.82 14.19 -11.06
C SER A 27 -1.18 15.57 -11.19
N GLY A 28 -1.41 16.48 -10.23
CA GLY A 28 -0.70 17.76 -10.15
C GLY A 28 0.82 17.63 -9.96
N LEU A 29 1.29 16.45 -9.55
CA LEU A 29 2.71 16.11 -9.41
C LEU A 29 3.26 15.33 -10.62
N ASP A 30 2.57 15.37 -11.76
CA ASP A 30 2.88 14.70 -13.04
C ASP A 30 2.82 13.17 -12.98
N ALA A 31 2.05 12.62 -12.02
CA ALA A 31 1.77 11.19 -12.00
C ALA A 31 0.65 10.85 -12.99
N ARG A 32 0.81 9.74 -13.71
CA ARG A 32 -0.34 9.06 -14.34
C ARG A 32 -1.12 8.36 -13.23
N VAL A 33 -2.37 8.74 -13.05
CA VAL A 33 -3.19 8.29 -11.93
C VAL A 33 -4.53 7.76 -12.41
N GLU A 34 -4.95 6.66 -11.81
CA GLU A 34 -6.29 6.11 -11.99
C GLU A 34 -6.90 5.85 -10.62
N HIS A 35 -8.19 6.13 -10.45
CA HIS A 35 -8.94 5.67 -9.29
C HIS A 35 -10.27 5.07 -9.73
N TYR A 36 -10.64 3.96 -9.11
CA TYR A 36 -11.84 3.21 -9.51
C TYR A 36 -12.29 2.24 -8.43
N GLN A 37 -13.56 1.86 -8.52
CA GLN A 37 -14.20 0.85 -7.69
C GLN A 37 -14.19 -0.50 -8.42
N VAL A 38 -13.91 -1.57 -7.69
CA VAL A 38 -13.96 -2.95 -8.19
C VAL A 38 -14.97 -3.73 -7.35
N PRO A 39 -16.08 -4.21 -7.95
CA PRO A 39 -17.20 -4.78 -7.21
C PRO A 39 -16.98 -6.20 -6.67
N GLN A 40 -15.92 -6.92 -7.09
CA GLN A 40 -15.76 -8.32 -6.74
C GLN A 40 -14.30 -8.79 -6.58
N GLY A 41 -14.02 -9.37 -5.42
CA GLY A 41 -12.93 -10.31 -5.18
C GLY A 41 -11.72 -9.73 -4.45
N GLY A 42 -10.72 -10.58 -4.25
CA GLY A 42 -9.40 -10.21 -3.75
C GLY A 42 -9.22 -10.12 -2.23
N TYR A 43 -10.24 -9.80 -1.43
CA TYR A 43 -10.08 -9.63 0.03
C TYR A 43 -11.11 -10.40 0.87
N ALA A 44 -12.01 -11.14 0.23
CA ALA A 44 -13.06 -11.95 0.89
C ALA A 44 -12.53 -12.83 2.03
N ALA A 45 -11.40 -13.50 1.83
CA ALA A 45 -10.76 -14.34 2.86
C ALA A 45 -10.33 -13.55 4.12
N LEU A 46 -10.09 -12.24 3.98
CA LEU A 46 -9.67 -11.36 5.07
C LEU A 46 -10.83 -10.60 5.71
N THR A 47 -11.87 -10.26 4.95
CA THR A 47 -13.03 -9.52 5.47
C THR A 47 -14.10 -10.43 6.06
N GLY A 48 -14.00 -11.75 5.85
CA GLY A 48 -15.02 -12.70 6.31
C GLY A 48 -16.33 -12.63 5.51
N HIS A 49 -16.35 -11.83 4.45
CA HIS A 49 -17.48 -11.68 3.54
C HIS A 49 -17.37 -12.67 2.37
N SER A 50 -18.50 -13.07 1.79
CA SER A 50 -18.54 -13.96 0.61
C SER A 50 -18.08 -13.27 -0.68
N GLY A 51 -17.94 -11.95 -0.66
CA GLY A 51 -17.32 -11.12 -1.69
C GLY A 51 -16.47 -10.04 -1.06
N SER A 52 -15.82 -9.23 -1.89
CA SER A 52 -15.16 -8.01 -1.45
C SER A 52 -15.21 -6.99 -2.55
N GLU A 53 -15.42 -5.75 -2.15
CA GLU A 53 -15.46 -4.59 -3.01
C GLU A 53 -14.34 -3.67 -2.56
N VAL A 54 -13.55 -3.17 -3.52
CA VAL A 54 -12.37 -2.36 -3.23
C VAL A 54 -12.38 -1.06 -4.00
N PHE A 55 -11.86 -0.02 -3.35
CA PHE A 55 -11.62 1.28 -3.94
C PHE A 55 -10.12 1.41 -4.14
N SER A 56 -9.71 1.58 -5.40
CA SER A 56 -8.31 1.55 -5.81
C SER A 56 -7.87 2.93 -6.25
N LEU A 57 -6.66 3.29 -5.88
CA LEU A 57 -5.90 4.40 -6.41
C LEU A 57 -4.57 3.86 -6.92
N GLU A 58 -4.23 4.16 -8.16
CA GLU A 58 -3.01 3.71 -8.81
C GLU A 58 -2.24 4.89 -9.34
N ALA A 59 -0.95 4.97 -9.03
CA ALA A 59 -0.10 6.05 -9.50
C ALA A 59 1.21 5.51 -10.06
N ARG A 60 1.57 5.96 -11.27
CA ARG A 60 2.89 5.70 -11.84
C ARG A 60 3.95 6.46 -11.04
N LEU A 61 4.88 5.75 -10.44
CA LEU A 61 6.01 6.33 -9.71
C LEU A 61 7.17 6.68 -10.66
N GLY A 62 7.35 5.94 -11.75
CA GLY A 62 8.41 6.18 -12.71
C GLY A 62 8.76 4.96 -13.55
N PRO A 63 9.85 5.01 -14.33
CA PRO A 63 10.34 3.85 -15.09
C PRO A 63 10.74 2.69 -14.18
N ALA A 64 10.46 1.46 -14.61
CA ALA A 64 10.94 0.26 -13.92
C ALA A 64 12.46 0.09 -14.11
N TYR A 65 13.15 -0.33 -13.05
CA TYR A 65 14.61 -0.38 -13.05
C TYR A 65 15.16 -1.39 -14.06
N ARG A 66 15.93 -0.89 -15.04
CA ARG A 66 16.55 -1.68 -16.13
C ARG A 66 15.55 -2.54 -16.92
N MET A 67 14.30 -2.10 -17.01
CA MET A 67 13.25 -2.77 -17.79
C MET A 67 12.61 -1.77 -18.76
N PRO A 68 13.20 -1.56 -19.96
CA PRO A 68 12.62 -0.69 -20.98
C PRO A 68 11.17 -1.10 -21.31
N GLY A 69 10.31 -0.10 -21.57
CA GLY A 69 8.89 -0.31 -21.84
C GLY A 69 8.08 -0.75 -20.62
N HIS A 70 8.61 -0.57 -19.41
CA HIS A 70 7.92 -0.87 -18.16
C HIS A 70 8.03 0.30 -17.18
N SER A 71 6.98 0.45 -16.36
CA SER A 71 6.91 1.45 -15.31
C SER A 71 6.58 0.81 -13.97
N MET A 72 7.09 1.41 -12.89
CA MET A 72 6.72 1.09 -11.53
C MET A 72 5.45 1.86 -11.15
N TRP A 73 4.47 1.16 -10.60
CA TRP A 73 3.20 1.71 -10.15
C TRP A 73 3.00 1.42 -8.66
N ALA A 74 2.53 2.40 -7.90
CA ALA A 74 1.99 2.22 -6.57
C ALA A 74 0.48 2.02 -6.66
N VAL A 75 -0.03 1.01 -5.97
CA VAL A 75 -1.46 0.70 -5.87
C VAL A 75 -1.86 0.75 -4.41
N PHE A 76 -2.87 1.57 -4.11
CA PHE A 76 -3.44 1.79 -2.79
C PHE A 76 -4.90 1.33 -2.82
N GLN A 77 -5.25 0.32 -2.02
CA GLN A 77 -6.59 -0.25 -2.02
C GLN A 77 -7.22 -0.16 -0.63
N VAL A 78 -8.39 0.48 -0.57
CA VAL A 78 -9.29 0.45 0.59
C VAL A 78 -10.29 -0.68 0.36
N PHE A 79 -10.38 -1.61 1.31
CA PHE A 79 -11.06 -2.90 1.09
C PHE A 79 -11.97 -3.36 2.23
N ASP A 80 -11.99 -2.65 3.36
CA ASP A 80 -12.72 -3.05 4.55
C ASP A 80 -13.81 -2.02 4.92
N PRO A 81 -15.10 -2.31 4.75
CA PRO A 81 -16.18 -1.37 5.07
C PRO A 81 -16.28 -1.04 6.56
N GLU A 82 -15.84 -1.94 7.44
CA GLU A 82 -15.81 -1.72 8.90
C GLU A 82 -14.63 -0.85 9.32
N GLN A 83 -13.61 -0.74 8.47
CA GLN A 83 -12.41 0.06 8.68
C GLN A 83 -12.02 0.81 7.40
N PRO A 84 -12.81 1.82 6.98
CA PRO A 84 -12.57 2.58 5.75
C PRO A 84 -11.26 3.37 5.77
N ASN A 85 -10.65 3.53 6.94
CA ASN A 85 -9.33 4.14 7.17
C ASN A 85 -8.18 3.10 7.19
N LEU A 86 -8.42 1.90 6.65
CA LEU A 86 -7.43 0.85 6.44
C LEU A 86 -7.19 0.60 4.95
N ALA A 87 -5.92 0.62 4.53
CA ALA A 87 -5.55 0.33 3.16
C ALA A 87 -4.39 -0.69 3.02
N LEU A 88 -4.28 -1.28 1.84
CA LEU A 88 -3.10 -2.01 1.39
C LEU A 88 -2.35 -1.19 0.36
N VAL A 89 -1.02 -1.08 0.49
CA VAL A 89 -0.16 -0.49 -0.53
C VAL A 89 0.70 -1.56 -1.16
N ARG A 90 0.74 -1.57 -2.49
CA ARG A 90 1.60 -2.46 -3.26
C ARG A 90 2.22 -1.75 -4.45
N MET A 91 3.53 -1.85 -4.56
CA MET A 91 4.23 -1.46 -5.77
C MET A 91 4.28 -2.63 -6.76
N MET A 92 4.24 -2.36 -8.06
CA MET A 92 4.34 -3.39 -9.11
C MET A 92 4.88 -2.80 -10.41
N ASP A 93 5.61 -3.62 -11.17
CA ASP A 93 5.96 -3.29 -12.55
C ASP A 93 4.78 -3.55 -13.48
N ARG A 94 4.56 -2.65 -14.44
CA ARG A 94 3.59 -2.82 -15.54
C ARG A 94 4.26 -2.60 -16.87
N ASN A 95 3.81 -3.32 -17.88
CA ASN A 95 4.19 -3.08 -19.26
C ASN A 95 3.47 -1.82 -19.75
N ASP A 96 4.20 -0.88 -20.35
CA ASP A 96 3.66 0.42 -20.75
C ASP A 96 2.69 0.34 -21.93
N ASP A 97 2.80 -0.70 -22.79
CA ASP A 97 2.00 -0.85 -24.00
C ASP A 97 0.60 -1.39 -23.70
N ASN A 98 0.49 -2.33 -22.75
CA ASN A 98 -0.77 -3.00 -22.42
C ASN A 98 -1.23 -2.78 -20.97
N SER A 99 -0.45 -2.06 -20.16
CA SER A 99 -0.72 -1.76 -18.74
C SER A 99 -0.92 -2.99 -17.84
N LEU A 100 -0.57 -4.19 -18.31
CA LEU A 100 -0.68 -5.41 -17.53
C LEU A 100 0.47 -5.52 -16.52
N PRO A 101 0.21 -6.07 -15.32
CA PRO A 101 1.27 -6.31 -14.34
C PRO A 101 2.27 -7.34 -14.86
N VAL A 102 3.54 -7.15 -14.53
CA VAL A 102 4.57 -8.16 -14.78
C VAL A 102 4.33 -9.35 -13.85
N MET A 103 4.10 -10.52 -14.44
CA MET A 103 3.78 -11.77 -13.72
C MET A 103 4.98 -12.69 -13.49
N ASP A 104 6.16 -12.28 -13.93
CA ASP A 104 7.35 -13.12 -13.83
C ASP A 104 7.80 -13.30 -12.36
N ARG A 105 8.70 -14.26 -12.11
CA ARG A 105 9.22 -14.51 -10.76
C ARG A 105 10.28 -13.49 -10.32
N ARG A 106 10.74 -12.61 -11.21
CA ARG A 106 11.65 -11.54 -10.85
C ARG A 106 10.88 -10.58 -9.97
N ARG A 107 11.57 -10.14 -8.95
CA ARG A 107 11.01 -9.20 -7.98
C ARG A 107 11.36 -7.80 -8.46
N PRO A 108 10.46 -6.83 -8.23
CA PRO A 108 10.70 -5.45 -8.61
C PRO A 108 11.98 -4.96 -7.95
N VAL A 109 12.74 -4.15 -8.67
CA VAL A 109 13.94 -3.51 -8.13
C VAL A 109 13.61 -2.06 -7.79
N TYR A 110 13.71 -1.72 -6.52
CA TYR A 110 13.43 -0.37 -6.04
C TYR A 110 14.69 0.48 -6.07
N GLY A 111 14.63 1.60 -6.78
CA GLY A 111 15.70 2.60 -6.86
C GLY A 111 15.40 3.82 -5.99
N LEU A 112 16.41 4.67 -5.79
CA LEU A 112 16.29 5.89 -4.97
C LEU A 112 15.16 6.80 -5.42
N GLU A 113 15.09 6.99 -6.72
CA GLU A 113 14.15 7.91 -7.33
C GLU A 113 12.71 7.42 -7.12
N LEU A 114 12.48 6.10 -7.18
CA LEU A 114 11.18 5.48 -6.89
C LEU A 114 10.82 5.61 -5.41
N ASP A 115 11.77 5.35 -4.51
CA ASP A 115 11.55 5.51 -3.06
C ASP A 115 11.24 6.96 -2.69
N ILE A 116 11.89 7.94 -3.32
CA ILE A 116 11.58 9.37 -3.16
C ILE A 116 10.15 9.65 -3.63
N GLN A 117 9.75 9.20 -4.83
CA GLN A 117 8.37 9.41 -5.29
C GLN A 117 7.35 8.77 -4.34
N LEU A 118 7.64 7.57 -3.85
CA LEU A 118 6.76 6.88 -2.91
C LEU A 118 6.67 7.62 -1.57
N CYS A 119 7.81 7.90 -0.93
CA CYS A 119 7.86 8.37 0.45
C CYS A 119 7.57 9.87 0.58
N GLU A 120 7.96 10.69 -0.40
CA GLU A 120 7.80 12.14 -0.31
C GLU A 120 6.52 12.65 -0.97
N LYS A 121 5.98 11.89 -1.95
CA LYS A 121 4.77 12.30 -2.67
C LYS A 121 3.59 11.36 -2.43
N PHE A 122 3.71 10.09 -2.79
CA PHE A 122 2.56 9.18 -2.81
C PHE A 122 1.98 8.92 -1.41
N ILE A 123 2.81 8.43 -0.48
CA ILE A 123 2.36 8.05 0.86
C ILE A 123 1.77 9.22 1.65
N PRO A 124 2.38 10.42 1.68
CA PRO A 124 1.81 11.56 2.39
C PRO A 124 0.43 11.98 1.89
N VAL A 125 0.18 11.93 0.57
CA VAL A 125 -1.13 12.22 -0.01
C VAL A 125 -2.14 11.17 0.44
N CYS A 126 -1.79 9.89 0.30
CA CYS A 126 -2.64 8.77 0.70
C CYS A 126 -2.98 8.79 2.20
N ASN A 127 -2.01 9.10 3.06
CA ASN A 127 -2.22 9.19 4.51
C ASN A 127 -3.23 10.28 4.85
N ARG A 128 -3.09 11.46 4.24
CA ARG A 128 -3.99 12.59 4.49
C ARG A 128 -5.44 12.24 4.18
N VAL A 129 -5.70 11.70 2.98
CA VAL A 129 -7.07 11.34 2.57
C VAL A 129 -7.61 10.14 3.36
N LEU A 130 -6.75 9.17 3.73
CA LEU A 130 -7.18 8.00 4.51
C LEU A 130 -7.54 8.38 5.96
N ASN A 131 -6.91 9.40 6.53
CA ASN A 131 -7.27 9.93 7.85
C ASN A 131 -8.68 10.53 7.88
N GLU A 132 -9.12 11.14 6.78
CA GLU A 132 -10.48 11.69 6.67
C GLU A 132 -11.55 10.59 6.68
N LEU A 133 -11.15 9.35 6.41
CA LEU A 133 -12.02 8.17 6.46
C LEU A 133 -12.10 7.57 7.86
N ASP A 134 -11.42 8.11 8.87
CA ASP A 134 -11.51 7.63 10.26
C ASP A 134 -12.97 7.75 10.77
N PRO A 135 -13.66 6.62 11.06
CA PRO A 135 -15.04 6.66 11.55
C PRO A 135 -15.16 7.33 12.92
N THR A 136 -14.05 7.45 13.67
CA THR A 136 -14.02 8.12 14.97
C THR A 136 -13.78 9.63 14.87
N GLY A 137 -13.49 10.16 13.68
CA GLY A 137 -13.20 11.59 13.45
C GLY A 137 -11.89 12.07 14.05
N ARG A 138 -11.00 11.18 14.50
CA ARG A 138 -9.71 11.53 15.12
C ARG A 138 -8.58 11.70 14.11
N GLY A 139 -8.85 11.49 12.83
CA GLY A 139 -7.85 11.59 11.77
C GLY A 139 -6.80 10.49 11.87
N ARG A 140 -7.20 9.27 12.26
CA ARG A 140 -6.29 8.13 12.36
C ARG A 140 -6.49 7.16 11.21
N SER A 141 -5.40 6.69 10.64
CA SER A 141 -5.45 5.65 9.61
C SER A 141 -4.34 4.63 9.80
N GLN A 142 -4.43 3.56 9.02
CA GLN A 142 -3.35 2.60 8.89
C GLN A 142 -3.29 2.08 7.47
N HIS A 143 -2.09 1.85 6.97
CA HIS A 143 -1.91 1.02 5.79
C HIS A 143 -0.84 -0.03 6.01
N VAL A 144 -0.88 -1.05 5.16
CA VAL A 144 0.11 -2.14 5.13
C VAL A 144 0.83 -2.07 3.81
N ASP A 145 2.14 -1.79 3.86
CA ASP A 145 2.99 -1.70 2.69
C ASP A 145 3.56 -3.07 2.35
N THR A 146 3.35 -3.53 1.12
CA THR A 146 3.88 -4.81 0.63
C THR A 146 5.21 -4.60 -0.08
N TYR A 147 6.28 -5.02 0.56
CA TYR A 147 7.65 -4.87 0.05
C TYR A 147 8.21 -6.21 -0.41
N HIS A 148 7.86 -6.63 -1.63
CA HIS A 148 8.31 -7.90 -2.21
C HIS A 148 9.50 -7.78 -3.17
N GLY A 149 10.04 -6.56 -3.33
CA GLY A 149 11.17 -6.24 -4.21
C GLY A 149 12.53 -6.34 -3.55
N HIS A 150 13.56 -5.92 -4.28
CA HIS A 150 14.94 -5.83 -3.81
C HIS A 150 15.54 -4.46 -4.12
N VAL A 151 16.54 -4.04 -3.36
CA VAL A 151 17.36 -2.86 -3.64
C VAL A 151 18.63 -3.24 -4.41
N PRO A 152 19.07 -2.45 -5.40
CA PRO A 152 20.32 -2.71 -6.09
C PRO A 152 21.52 -2.37 -5.20
N LEU A 153 22.66 -3.04 -5.38
CA LEU A 153 23.87 -2.78 -4.58
C LEU A 153 24.37 -1.32 -4.70
N SER A 154 24.17 -0.68 -5.86
CA SER A 154 24.47 0.74 -6.06
C SER A 154 23.68 1.65 -5.10
N TYR A 155 22.52 1.19 -4.63
CA TYR A 155 21.70 1.87 -3.65
C TYR A 155 22.34 1.84 -2.25
N MET A 156 22.97 0.71 -1.91
CA MET A 156 23.75 0.54 -0.68
C MET A 156 25.02 1.40 -0.67
N LEU A 157 25.46 1.97 -1.79
CA LEU A 157 26.57 2.94 -1.79
C LEU A 157 26.08 4.38 -1.51
N ARG A 158 24.77 4.60 -1.53
CA ARG A 158 24.10 5.87 -1.22
C ARG A 158 23.40 5.84 0.14
N VAL A 159 23.92 5.03 1.09
CA VAL A 159 23.35 4.82 2.43
C VAL A 159 22.88 6.12 3.10
N PRO A 160 23.65 7.22 3.11
CA PRO A 160 23.22 8.43 3.83
C PRO A 160 21.90 9.00 3.30
N THR A 161 21.73 9.02 1.97
CA THR A 161 20.52 9.52 1.33
C THR A 161 19.35 8.56 1.56
N PHE A 162 19.58 7.25 1.43
CA PHE A 162 18.57 6.24 1.72
C PHE A 162 18.08 6.31 3.19
N VAL A 163 19.02 6.39 4.14
CA VAL A 163 18.71 6.54 5.56
C VAL A 163 17.96 7.85 5.81
N SER A 164 18.29 8.95 5.11
CA SER A 164 17.55 10.20 5.21
C SER A 164 16.10 10.06 4.75
N VAL A 165 15.87 9.51 3.55
CA VAL A 165 14.52 9.29 2.99
C VAL A 165 13.71 8.36 3.88
N ALA A 166 14.27 7.21 4.24
CA ALA A 166 13.62 6.24 5.10
C ALA A 166 13.34 6.84 6.50
N SER A 167 14.31 7.50 7.12
CA SER A 167 14.13 8.12 8.44
C SER A 167 13.09 9.24 8.44
N GLY A 168 12.95 10.00 7.33
CA GLY A 168 11.88 10.96 7.13
C GLY A 168 10.50 10.29 7.22
N LEU A 169 10.31 9.20 6.50
CA LEU A 169 9.08 8.37 6.56
C LEU A 169 8.83 7.87 8.00
N PHE A 170 9.86 7.30 8.65
CA PHE A 170 9.76 6.76 10.00
C PHE A 170 9.54 7.80 11.10
N ARG A 171 9.79 9.08 10.83
CA ARG A 171 9.54 10.19 11.75
C ARG A 171 8.15 10.78 11.55
N ARG A 172 7.70 10.94 10.30
CA ARG A 172 6.47 11.63 9.94
C ARG A 172 5.20 10.82 10.17
N PHE A 173 5.25 9.49 10.17
CA PHE A 173 4.02 8.65 10.15
C PHE A 173 2.99 9.03 11.23
N ARG A 174 3.43 9.37 12.45
CA ARG A 174 2.51 9.79 13.52
C ARG A 174 1.97 11.21 13.35
N GLU A 175 2.81 12.12 12.87
CA GLU A 175 2.39 13.48 12.53
C GLU A 175 1.35 13.45 11.41
N GLU A 176 1.45 12.47 10.52
CA GLU A 176 0.51 12.16 9.44
C GLU A 176 -0.66 11.26 9.88
N GLY A 177 -0.92 11.11 11.17
CA GLY A 177 -2.09 10.39 11.69
C GLY A 177 -2.03 8.86 11.60
N GLN A 178 -0.93 8.28 11.13
CA GLN A 178 -0.78 6.83 11.05
C GLN A 178 -0.48 6.23 12.43
N SER A 179 -1.15 5.12 12.74
CA SER A 179 -1.03 4.46 14.05
C SER A 179 0.30 3.69 14.20
N ALA A 180 0.81 3.14 13.10
CA ALA A 180 2.02 2.34 13.02
C ALA A 180 2.62 2.41 11.61
N ILE A 181 3.85 1.92 11.46
CA ILE A 181 4.41 1.55 10.15
C ILE A 181 4.38 0.04 10.05
N ILE A 182 3.77 -0.50 9.00
CA ILE A 182 3.63 -1.94 8.79
C ILE A 182 4.17 -2.27 7.40
N LEU A 183 5.42 -2.73 7.35
CA LEU A 183 6.02 -3.28 6.14
C LEU A 183 5.90 -4.81 6.19
N ALA A 184 5.19 -5.38 5.24
CA ALA A 184 4.98 -6.82 5.13
C ALA A 184 5.65 -7.38 3.86
N ASP A 185 5.75 -8.71 3.81
CA ASP A 185 6.30 -9.45 2.66
C ASP A 185 7.78 -9.18 2.35
N PHE A 186 8.50 -8.67 3.35
CA PHE A 186 9.90 -8.29 3.22
C PHE A 186 10.79 -9.51 2.97
N HIS A 187 11.54 -9.51 1.86
CA HIS A 187 12.44 -10.61 1.49
C HIS A 187 13.68 -10.10 0.73
N ASP A 188 14.29 -9.02 1.19
CA ASP A 188 15.54 -8.52 0.62
C ASP A 188 16.70 -8.64 1.63
N PRO A 189 17.60 -9.61 1.46
CA PRO A 189 18.75 -9.80 2.35
C PRO A 189 19.68 -8.59 2.46
N LEU A 190 19.73 -7.71 1.44
CA LEU A 190 20.58 -6.51 1.44
C LEU A 190 19.93 -5.35 2.18
N ALA A 191 18.60 -5.24 2.13
CA ALA A 191 17.86 -4.21 2.85
C ALA A 191 17.60 -4.58 4.32
N VAL A 192 17.52 -5.88 4.67
CA VAL A 192 17.30 -6.37 6.07
C VAL A 192 18.23 -5.66 7.08
N PRO A 193 19.56 -5.60 6.90
CA PRO A 193 20.45 -4.99 7.89
C PRO A 193 20.19 -3.50 8.08
N VAL A 194 19.93 -2.76 7.00
CA VAL A 194 19.68 -1.31 7.07
C VAL A 194 18.32 -1.03 7.71
N VAL A 195 17.29 -1.79 7.35
CA VAL A 195 15.98 -1.71 7.99
C VAL A 195 16.06 -2.03 9.48
N ASN A 196 16.81 -3.06 9.86
CA ASN A 196 17.04 -3.40 11.27
C ASN A 196 17.82 -2.31 12.01
N LEU A 197 18.84 -1.71 11.38
CA LEU A 197 19.57 -0.57 11.93
C LEU A 197 18.63 0.61 12.17
N ILE A 198 17.82 0.99 11.17
CA ILE A 198 16.84 2.07 11.28
C ILE A 198 15.81 1.75 12.38
N LYS A 199 15.30 0.52 12.44
CA LYS A 199 14.39 0.04 13.49
C LYS A 199 15.00 0.22 14.89
N ASN A 200 16.25 -0.17 15.06
CA ASN A 200 16.96 -0.10 16.34
C ASN A 200 17.30 1.34 16.73
N MET A 201 17.71 2.18 15.77
CA MET A 201 18.04 3.59 16.01
C MET A 201 16.81 4.41 16.37
N LEU A 202 15.68 4.15 15.73
CA LEU A 202 14.52 5.02 15.86
C LEU A 202 13.56 4.59 16.98
N GLY A 203 13.77 3.42 17.60
CA GLY A 203 13.03 2.90 18.78
C GLY A 203 11.50 2.76 18.64
N LYS A 204 10.90 1.88 19.46
CA LYS A 204 9.44 1.78 19.78
C LYS A 204 8.56 0.82 18.98
N ARG A 205 7.46 0.45 19.67
CA ARG A 205 6.49 -0.65 19.48
C ARG A 205 5.61 -0.59 18.23
N ASP A 206 5.53 0.56 17.57
CA ASP A 206 4.55 0.84 16.50
C ASP A 206 5.19 0.75 15.10
N ARG A 207 6.23 -0.09 14.98
CA ARG A 207 6.92 -0.38 13.71
C ARG A 207 7.02 -1.89 13.55
N HIS A 208 6.36 -2.40 12.52
CA HIS A 208 6.24 -3.81 12.24
C HIS A 208 6.89 -4.11 10.90
N PHE A 209 7.90 -4.97 10.94
CA PHE A 209 8.57 -5.52 9.76
C PHE A 209 8.30 -7.01 9.76
N ILE A 210 7.42 -7.45 8.86
CA ILE A 210 6.94 -8.83 8.82
C ILE A 210 7.61 -9.52 7.63
N PRO A 211 8.53 -10.45 7.87
CA PRO A 211 9.23 -11.13 6.79
C PRO A 211 8.27 -11.98 5.97
N ARG A 212 8.54 -12.10 4.67
CA ARG A 212 7.78 -12.96 3.77
C ARG A 212 7.73 -14.40 4.28
N THR A 213 6.56 -15.01 4.25
CA THR A 213 6.35 -16.43 4.55
C THR A 213 6.33 -17.28 3.27
N SER A 214 6.44 -18.59 3.42
CA SER A 214 6.32 -19.53 2.30
C SER A 214 4.87 -19.74 1.84
N GLN A 215 3.89 -19.39 2.67
CA GLN A 215 2.47 -19.59 2.39
C GLN A 215 1.90 -18.39 1.62
N PRO A 216 1.15 -18.61 0.53
CA PRO A 216 0.51 -17.53 -0.20
C PRO A 216 -0.60 -16.90 0.65
N SER A 217 -0.72 -15.57 0.58
CA SER A 217 -1.82 -14.82 1.18
C SER A 217 -3.16 -15.21 0.54
N GLY A 218 -4.25 -15.05 1.30
CA GLY A 218 -5.61 -15.07 0.74
C GLY A 218 -5.96 -13.80 -0.05
N ALA A 219 -5.21 -12.71 0.15
CA ALA A 219 -5.42 -11.42 -0.49
C ALA A 219 -4.92 -11.39 -1.94
N ARG A 220 -5.62 -10.69 -2.83
CA ARG A 220 -5.22 -10.37 -4.19
C ARG A 220 -5.44 -8.88 -4.42
N VAL A 221 -4.44 -8.22 -4.96
CA VAL A 221 -4.58 -6.83 -5.40
C VAL A 221 -5.43 -6.84 -6.67
N LEU A 222 -6.49 -6.04 -6.71
CA LEU A 222 -7.41 -6.00 -7.85
C LEU A 222 -7.03 -4.86 -8.80
N LEU A 223 -6.71 -5.18 -10.04
CA LEU A 223 -6.25 -4.20 -11.02
C LEU A 223 -7.25 -4.15 -12.18
N ARG A 224 -7.59 -2.96 -12.66
CA ARG A 224 -8.37 -2.78 -13.88
C ARG A 224 -7.42 -2.79 -15.08
N SER A 225 -7.66 -3.67 -16.04
CA SER A 225 -6.96 -3.65 -17.32
C SER A 225 -7.60 -2.62 -18.28
N PRO A 226 -6.90 -2.24 -19.36
CA PRO A 226 -7.41 -1.26 -20.33
C PRO A 226 -8.75 -1.64 -20.98
N ASP A 227 -9.04 -2.93 -21.12
CA ASP A 227 -10.32 -3.46 -21.64
C ASP A 227 -11.46 -3.44 -20.61
N GLY A 228 -11.19 -2.94 -19.40
CA GLY A 228 -12.15 -2.86 -18.30
C GLY A 228 -12.30 -4.14 -17.48
N SER A 229 -11.62 -5.23 -17.85
CA SER A 229 -11.62 -6.45 -17.06
C SER A 229 -10.81 -6.28 -15.76
N ILE A 230 -11.04 -7.20 -14.81
CA ILE A 230 -10.41 -7.13 -13.49
C ILE A 230 -9.39 -8.25 -13.37
N TYR A 231 -8.14 -7.84 -13.18
CA TYR A 231 -7.02 -8.71 -12.93
C TYR A 231 -6.78 -8.91 -11.43
N GLN A 232 -6.72 -10.16 -10.97
CA GLN A 232 -6.42 -10.49 -9.58
C GLN A 232 -4.93 -10.78 -9.40
N PHE A 233 -4.17 -9.76 -8.99
CA PHE A 233 -2.73 -9.86 -8.83
C PHE A 233 -2.34 -10.50 -7.49
N GLY A 234 -1.90 -11.75 -7.56
CA GLY A 234 -1.37 -12.52 -6.43
C GLY A 234 0.11 -12.27 -6.13
N GLY A 235 0.78 -13.24 -5.51
CA GLY A 235 2.21 -13.17 -5.20
C GLY A 235 2.55 -12.63 -3.81
N MET A 236 1.55 -12.24 -3.02
CA MET A 236 1.72 -11.89 -1.61
C MET A 236 1.78 -13.15 -0.71
N SER A 237 2.45 -13.07 0.43
CA SER A 237 2.48 -14.14 1.44
C SER A 237 1.62 -13.82 2.66
N THR A 238 1.37 -14.81 3.53
CA THR A 238 0.59 -14.61 4.77
C THR A 238 1.17 -13.57 5.73
N ALA A 239 2.37 -13.06 5.48
CA ALA A 239 2.90 -11.87 6.15
C ALA A 239 2.00 -10.63 5.95
N VAL A 240 1.40 -10.47 4.78
CA VAL A 240 0.44 -9.39 4.49
C VAL A 240 -0.83 -9.55 5.34
N ASP A 241 -1.35 -10.77 5.43
CA ASP A 241 -2.54 -11.09 6.23
C ASP A 241 -2.28 -10.77 7.72
N GLN A 242 -1.09 -11.11 8.23
CA GLN A 242 -0.65 -10.74 9.57
C GLN A 242 -0.56 -9.22 9.75
N GLY A 243 -0.02 -8.50 8.76
CA GLY A 243 0.06 -7.05 8.76
C GLY A 243 -1.31 -6.38 8.84
N ILE A 244 -2.26 -6.86 8.02
CA ILE A 244 -3.66 -6.40 8.04
C ILE A 244 -4.30 -6.68 9.40
N GLY A 245 -4.08 -7.87 9.96
CA GLY A 245 -4.56 -8.21 11.31
C GLY A 245 -4.00 -7.30 12.40
N LEU A 246 -2.71 -6.92 12.31
CA LEU A 246 -2.08 -5.96 13.23
C LEU A 246 -2.68 -4.56 13.07
N ALA A 247 -2.84 -4.11 11.83
CA ALA A 247 -3.45 -2.82 11.51
C ALA A 247 -4.85 -2.69 12.12
N ARG A 248 -5.69 -3.71 11.90
CA ARG A 248 -7.06 -3.75 12.44
C ARG A 248 -7.08 -3.66 13.96
N ARG A 249 -6.22 -4.42 14.64
CA ARG A 249 -6.11 -4.36 16.11
C ARG A 249 -5.60 -3.01 16.60
N GLY A 250 -4.69 -2.36 15.87
CA GLY A 250 -4.22 -1.02 16.19
C GLY A 250 -5.33 0.03 16.12
N LEU A 251 -6.15 -0.04 15.08
CA LEU A 251 -7.32 0.82 14.89
C LEU A 251 -8.44 0.53 15.91
N ALA A 252 -8.67 -0.74 16.26
CA ALA A 252 -9.71 -1.17 17.22
C ALA A 252 -9.31 -1.00 18.71
N GLY A 253 -8.07 -1.33 19.11
CA GLY A 253 -7.58 -1.13 20.49
C GLY A 253 -7.56 0.34 20.90
N SER A 254 -7.42 1.20 19.90
CA SER A 254 -7.62 2.65 19.96
C SER A 254 -9.06 3.12 20.21
N GLN A 255 -10.06 2.25 19.97
CA GLN A 255 -11.47 2.45 20.31
C GLN A 255 -11.80 1.84 21.68
N ALA A 256 -11.26 0.65 21.99
CA ALA A 256 -11.57 -0.11 23.21
C ALA A 256 -10.91 0.45 24.50
N ALA A 257 -9.81 1.19 24.42
CA ALA A 257 -9.13 1.74 25.60
C ALA A 257 -9.93 2.78 26.41
N ARG A 258 -11.22 3.02 26.08
CA ARG A 258 -12.07 4.06 26.71
C ARG A 258 -13.57 3.74 26.81
N ASN A 259 -13.96 2.47 26.72
CA ASN A 259 -15.23 2.02 27.34
C ASN A 259 -14.90 1.39 28.69
#